data_AF-A0A564YWE3-F1
#
_entry.id   AF-A0A564YWE3-F1
#
_cell.length_a   1.000
_cell.length_b   1.000
_cell.length_c   1.000
_cell.angle_alpha   90.00
_cell.angle_beta   90.00
_cell.angle_gamma   90.00
#
_symmetry.space_group_name_H-M   'P 1'
#
loop_
_entity.id
_entity.type
_entity.pdbx_description
1 polymer ?
#
loop_
_entity_poly.entity_id
_entity_poly.type
_entity_poly.pdbx_seq_one_letter_code
_entity_poly.pdbx_strand_id
1 'polypeptide(L)'
;MGIAFLSYIPSDVKILESSYDLIVDALFGFGFRSPLRPEFADVIQRISSLKVPLVSIDVPSGWEINEKTETEDVLQPDCLISLTAPKICALRFNGRYHFLGGRFVPPLLANKYNLCLPQYPGASPVVLLKGPSSSDPPTPNK
;
A
#
# COMPACT_ATOMS: atom_id res chain seq x y z
N MET A 1 3.30 16.47 -20.04
CA MET A 1 4.10 16.04 -18.87
C MET A 1 5.17 15.10 -19.36
N GLY A 2 6.45 15.37 -19.06
CA GLY A 2 7.62 14.61 -19.55
C GLY A 2 7.96 13.38 -18.69
N ILE A 3 6.95 12.63 -18.27
CA ILE A 3 7.18 11.35 -17.56
C ILE A 3 7.46 10.30 -18.63
N ALA A 4 8.59 9.61 -18.52
CA ALA A 4 8.93 8.53 -19.43
C ALA A 4 7.98 7.35 -19.21
N PHE A 5 7.41 6.84 -20.30
CA PHE A 5 6.60 5.64 -20.28
C PHE A 5 7.42 4.47 -20.78
N LEU A 6 7.40 3.37 -20.04
CA LEU A 6 7.92 2.11 -20.53
C LEU A 6 6.84 1.40 -21.33
N SER A 7 7.15 0.97 -22.55
CA SER A 7 6.24 0.16 -23.37
C SER A 7 6.08 -1.27 -22.84
N TYR A 8 7.03 -1.73 -22.02
CA TYR A 8 7.03 -3.03 -21.35
C TYR A 8 7.88 -2.95 -20.08
N ILE A 9 7.61 -3.82 -19.11
CA ILE A 9 8.47 -3.97 -17.92
C ILE A 9 9.67 -4.83 -18.32
N PRO A 10 10.92 -4.35 -18.18
CA PRO A 10 12.12 -5.16 -18.42
C PRO A 10 12.05 -6.50 -17.67
N SER A 11 12.48 -7.58 -18.33
CA SER A 11 12.54 -8.90 -17.71
C SER A 11 13.72 -9.06 -16.76
N ASP A 12 14.78 -8.28 -16.96
CA ASP A 12 15.88 -8.20 -16.01
C ASP A 12 15.52 -7.20 -14.90
N VAL A 13 15.21 -7.73 -13.72
CA VAL A 13 14.89 -6.95 -12.52
C VAL A 13 16.03 -6.00 -12.12
N LYS A 14 17.29 -6.32 -12.43
CA LYS A 14 18.43 -5.46 -12.09
C LYS A 14 18.38 -4.12 -12.80
N ILE A 15 17.81 -4.09 -14.02
CA ILE A 15 17.59 -2.84 -14.75
C ILE A 15 16.63 -1.94 -13.96
N LEU A 16 15.55 -2.52 -13.44
CA LEU A 16 14.58 -1.78 -12.62
C LEU A 16 15.20 -1.31 -11.31
N GLU A 17 15.89 -2.19 -10.59
CA GLU A 17 16.53 -1.87 -9.30
C GLU A 17 17.63 -0.80 -9.42
N SER A 18 18.33 -0.74 -10.55
CA SER A 18 19.36 0.28 -10.79
C SER A 18 18.81 1.60 -11.35
N SER A 19 17.58 1.59 -11.89
CA SER A 19 16.97 2.77 -12.52
C SER A 19 15.98 3.49 -11.61
N TYR A 20 15.45 2.81 -10.59
CA TYR A 20 14.40 3.33 -9.73
C TYR A 20 14.70 3.07 -8.25
N ASP A 21 14.71 4.14 -7.46
CA ASP A 21 14.91 4.08 -6.01
C ASP A 21 13.61 3.78 -5.23
N LEU A 22 12.45 3.85 -5.89
CA LEU A 22 11.12 3.67 -5.30
C LEU A 22 10.14 3.15 -6.35
N ILE A 23 9.28 2.20 -5.97
CA ILE A 23 8.14 1.76 -6.78
C ILE A 23 6.85 2.26 -6.15
N VAL A 24 5.95 2.80 -6.98
CA VAL A 24 4.59 3.19 -6.56
C VAL A 24 3.60 2.23 -7.21
N ASP A 25 2.96 1.41 -6.39
CA ASP A 25 1.84 0.57 -6.77
C ASP A 25 0.54 1.37 -6.73
N ALA A 26 0.03 1.62 -7.94
CA ALA A 26 -1.25 2.28 -8.20
C ALA A 26 -2.06 1.50 -9.26
N LEU A 27 -1.85 0.19 -9.39
CA LEU A 27 -2.53 -0.64 -10.40
C LEU A 27 -4.00 -0.83 -10.04
N PHE A 28 -4.27 -1.17 -8.77
CA PHE A 28 -5.61 -1.45 -8.26
C PHE A 28 -5.82 -0.84 -6.88
N GLY A 29 -7.07 -0.49 -6.57
CA GLY A 29 -7.49 -0.04 -5.24
C GLY A 29 -8.62 -0.91 -4.69
N PHE A 30 -9.33 -0.41 -3.67
CA PHE A 30 -10.37 -1.20 -2.98
C PHE A 30 -11.51 -1.76 -3.86
N GLY A 31 -11.73 -1.16 -5.04
CA GLY A 31 -12.77 -1.58 -5.98
C GLY A 31 -12.41 -2.82 -6.81
N PHE A 32 -11.18 -3.32 -6.71
CA PHE A 32 -10.75 -4.52 -7.41
C PHE A 32 -11.54 -5.75 -6.97
N ARG A 33 -11.75 -6.66 -7.92
CA ARG A 33 -12.43 -7.94 -7.74
C ARG A 33 -11.57 -9.01 -8.41
N SER A 34 -11.27 -10.07 -7.67
CA SER A 34 -10.55 -11.23 -8.17
C SER A 34 -11.36 -11.98 -9.25
N PRO A 35 -10.71 -12.79 -10.12
CA PRO A 35 -9.26 -13.02 -10.19
C PRO A 35 -8.53 -11.90 -10.95
N LEU A 36 -7.23 -11.80 -10.68
CA LEU A 36 -6.33 -10.89 -11.40
C LEU A 36 -6.14 -11.40 -12.83
N ARG A 37 -6.16 -10.52 -13.83
CA ARG A 37 -5.92 -10.93 -15.21
C ARG A 37 -4.44 -11.30 -15.39
N PRO A 38 -4.11 -12.28 -16.27
CA PRO A 38 -2.74 -12.77 -16.42
C PRO A 38 -1.71 -11.66 -16.67
N GLU A 39 -2.05 -10.66 -17.47
CA GLU A 39 -1.16 -9.53 -17.79
C GLU A 39 -0.74 -8.72 -16.56
N PHE A 40 -1.58 -8.65 -15.53
CA PHE A 40 -1.24 -7.97 -14.28
C PHE A 40 -0.53 -8.90 -13.30
N ALA A 41 -0.72 -10.21 -13.43
CA ALA A 41 -0.13 -11.19 -12.51
C ALA A 41 1.39 -11.18 -12.70
N ASP A 42 1.85 -11.18 -13.95
CA ASP A 42 3.26 -11.07 -14.30
C ASP A 42 3.87 -9.76 -13.80
N VAL A 43 3.13 -8.65 -13.87
CA VAL A 43 3.57 -7.34 -13.36
C VAL A 43 3.74 -7.38 -11.84
N ILE A 44 2.73 -7.87 -11.12
CA ILE A 44 2.76 -7.98 -9.66
C ILE A 44 3.89 -8.88 -9.18
N GLN A 45 4.09 -10.03 -9.84
CA GLN A 45 5.18 -10.96 -9.51
C GLN A 45 6.56 -10.35 -9.77
N ARG A 46 6.71 -9.54 -10.81
CA ARG A 46 7.96 -8.81 -11.04
C ARG A 46 8.21 -7.78 -9.95
N ILE A 47 7.19 -7.00 -9.59
CA ILE A 47 7.29 -5.97 -8.53
C ILE A 47 7.65 -6.62 -7.18
N SER A 48 7.02 -7.74 -6.81
CA SER A 48 7.31 -8.42 -5.53
C SER A 48 8.73 -8.95 -5.43
N SER A 49 9.38 -9.22 -6.57
CA SER A 49 10.77 -9.72 -6.60
C SER A 49 11.84 -8.61 -6.48
N LEU A 50 11.45 -7.34 -6.56
CA LEU A 50 12.37 -6.20 -6.47
C LEU A 50 12.79 -5.94 -5.02
N LYS A 51 14.03 -5.52 -4.81
CA LYS A 51 14.54 -5.09 -3.50
C LYS A 51 14.36 -3.59 -3.23
N VAL A 52 13.67 -2.90 -4.13
CA VAL A 52 13.37 -1.47 -4.05
C VAL A 52 12.16 -1.26 -3.14
N PRO A 53 12.14 -0.22 -2.29
CA PRO A 53 10.97 0.09 -1.47
C PRO A 53 9.70 0.25 -2.32
N LEU A 54 8.62 -0.38 -1.87
CA LEU A 54 7.31 -0.36 -2.52
C LEU A 54 6.32 0.49 -1.71
N VAL A 55 5.65 1.40 -2.39
CA VAL A 55 4.56 2.22 -1.84
C VAL A 55 3.25 1.84 -2.52
N SER A 56 2.29 1.31 -1.77
CA SER A 56 0.96 1.01 -2.31
C SER A 56 -0.03 2.12 -1.99
N ILE A 57 -0.79 2.54 -3.00
CA ILE A 57 -1.87 3.51 -2.87
C ILE A 57 -3.17 2.76 -2.56
N ASP A 58 -3.80 3.17 -1.47
CA ASP A 58 -5.09 2.71 -0.96
C ASP A 58 -5.13 1.27 -0.43
N VAL A 59 -4.85 0.31 -1.30
CA VAL A 59 -4.80 -1.14 -1.03
C VAL A 59 -3.67 -1.71 -1.90
N PRO A 60 -2.78 -2.56 -1.39
CA PRO A 60 -1.76 -3.18 -2.22
C PRO A 60 -2.40 -4.03 -3.32
N SER A 61 -1.96 -3.84 -4.56
CA SER A 61 -2.60 -4.47 -5.72
C SER A 61 -2.61 -6.00 -5.60
N GLY A 62 -3.77 -6.59 -5.86
CA GLY A 62 -4.00 -8.03 -5.75
C GLY A 62 -4.43 -8.51 -4.37
N TRP A 63 -4.40 -7.66 -3.33
CA TRP A 63 -4.89 -8.04 -2.01
C TRP A 63 -6.42 -8.17 -1.97
N GLU A 64 -6.89 -9.17 -1.22
CA GLU A 64 -8.29 -9.24 -0.80
C GLU A 64 -8.60 -8.18 0.26
N ILE A 65 -9.80 -7.62 0.24
CA ILE A 65 -10.17 -6.55 1.20
C ILE A 65 -10.40 -7.10 2.61
N ASN A 66 -10.43 -8.41 2.82
CA ASN A 66 -10.72 -9.06 4.10
C ASN A 66 -9.59 -8.90 5.14
N GLU A 67 -9.96 -9.05 6.42
CA GLU A 67 -9.02 -9.05 7.57
C GLU A 67 -8.04 -10.22 7.54
N LYS A 68 -8.48 -11.36 6.99
CA LYS A 68 -7.66 -12.55 6.73
C LYS A 68 -7.85 -12.92 5.27
N THR A 69 -6.85 -13.53 4.68
CA THR A 69 -6.90 -14.06 3.33
C THR A 69 -6.54 -15.54 3.34
N GLU A 70 -7.15 -16.30 2.43
CA GLU A 70 -6.78 -17.69 2.16
C GLU A 70 -5.64 -17.80 1.15
N THR A 71 -5.34 -16.69 0.47
CA THR A 71 -4.30 -16.58 -0.56
C THR A 71 -3.10 -15.77 -0.06
N GLU A 72 -1.94 -15.92 -0.68
CA GLU A 72 -0.77 -15.13 -0.27
C GLU A 72 -0.88 -13.68 -0.73
N ASP A 73 -0.55 -12.74 0.17
CA ASP A 73 -0.33 -11.34 -0.18
C ASP A 73 0.99 -11.18 -0.92
N VAL A 74 0.94 -11.28 -2.26
CA VAL A 74 2.14 -11.27 -3.10
C VAL A 74 2.94 -9.96 -2.95
N LEU A 75 2.26 -8.81 -2.94
CA LEU A 75 2.93 -7.53 -2.70
C LEU A 75 3.06 -7.27 -1.20
N GLN A 76 4.28 -6.97 -0.76
CA GLN A 76 4.60 -6.59 0.62
C GLN A 76 5.15 -5.15 0.63
N PRO A 77 4.29 -4.12 0.58
CA PRO A 77 4.76 -2.76 0.51
C PRO A 77 5.46 -2.34 1.79
N ASP A 78 6.49 -1.52 1.65
CA ASP A 78 7.15 -0.86 2.76
C ASP A 78 6.32 0.29 3.31
N CYS A 79 5.53 0.92 2.44
CA CYS A 79 4.64 2.01 2.79
C CYS A 79 3.23 1.77 2.22
N LEU A 80 2.20 1.94 3.06
CA LEU A 80 0.80 1.94 2.64
C LEU A 80 0.21 3.34 2.84
N ILE A 81 -0.44 3.86 1.80
CA ILE A 81 -1.18 5.13 1.88
C ILE A 81 -2.68 4.83 1.77
N SER A 82 -3.36 4.66 2.89
CA SER A 82 -4.82 4.52 2.89
C SER A 82 -5.49 5.84 2.50
N LEU A 83 -6.48 5.80 1.61
CA LEU A 83 -7.26 6.98 1.24
C LEU A 83 -8.61 6.98 1.95
N THR A 84 -9.03 8.16 2.44
CA THR A 84 -10.29 8.41 3.16
C THR A 84 -10.36 7.74 4.53
N ALA A 85 -10.21 6.43 4.59
CA ALA A 85 -10.07 5.60 5.79
C ALA A 85 -9.31 4.31 5.44
N PRO A 86 -8.56 3.70 6.37
CA PRO A 86 -7.96 2.38 6.13
C PRO A 86 -9.01 1.32 5.83
N LYS A 87 -8.73 0.46 4.84
CA LYS A 87 -9.55 -0.73 4.57
C LYS A 87 -9.20 -1.83 5.57
N ILE A 88 -10.11 -2.79 5.77
CA ILE A 88 -9.91 -3.84 6.78
C ILE A 88 -8.69 -4.73 6.47
N CYS A 89 -8.33 -4.91 5.19
CA CYS A 89 -7.07 -5.55 4.79
C CYS A 89 -5.81 -4.86 5.30
N ALA A 90 -5.86 -3.55 5.62
CA ALA A 90 -4.71 -2.83 6.17
C ALA A 90 -4.32 -3.34 7.58
N LEU A 91 -5.16 -4.13 8.24
CA LEU A 91 -4.79 -4.86 9.46
C LEU A 91 -3.69 -5.91 9.21
N ARG A 92 -3.54 -6.38 7.97
CA ARG A 92 -2.49 -7.31 7.55
C ARG A 92 -1.21 -6.62 7.10
N PHE A 93 -1.20 -5.28 7.02
CA PHE A 93 -0.03 -4.52 6.63
C PHE A 93 1.07 -4.60 7.70
N ASN A 94 2.28 -4.92 7.29
CA ASN A 94 3.43 -5.08 8.19
C ASN A 94 4.67 -4.28 7.74
N GLY A 95 4.49 -3.29 6.86
CA GLY A 95 5.57 -2.41 6.40
C GLY A 95 5.91 -1.32 7.42
N ARG A 96 6.92 -0.50 7.10
CA ARG A 96 7.45 0.53 8.02
C ARG A 96 6.55 1.76 8.16
N TYR A 97 5.78 2.10 7.13
CA TYR A 97 5.03 3.36 7.10
C TYR A 97 3.57 3.18 6.70
N HIS A 98 2.63 3.54 7.58
CA HIS A 98 1.21 3.58 7.23
C HIS A 98 0.66 5.01 7.32
N PHE A 99 0.46 5.63 6.17
CA PHE A 99 -0.14 6.96 6.06
C PHE A 99 -1.63 6.89 5.78
N LEU A 100 -2.37 7.86 6.32
CA LEU A 100 -3.72 8.20 5.91
C LEU A 100 -3.70 9.50 5.12
N GLY A 101 -4.16 9.43 3.88
CA GLY A 101 -4.41 10.59 3.01
C GLY A 101 -5.90 10.81 2.77
N GLY A 102 -6.22 11.85 2.00
CA GLY A 102 -7.60 12.18 1.67
C GLY A 102 -8.30 13.04 2.73
N ARG A 103 -7.65 14.14 3.13
CA ARG A 103 -8.18 15.13 4.08
C ARG A 103 -9.29 15.99 3.48
N PHE A 104 -10.39 15.36 3.10
CA PHE A 104 -11.58 16.02 2.54
C PHE A 104 -12.88 15.45 3.11
N VAL A 105 -12.82 14.50 4.05
CA VAL A 105 -13.99 13.89 4.68
C VAL A 105 -14.67 14.90 5.62
N PRO A 106 -15.93 15.30 5.35
CA PRO A 106 -16.66 16.19 6.24
C PRO A 106 -16.93 15.53 7.61
N PRO A 107 -16.92 16.27 8.73
CA PRO A 107 -17.16 15.73 10.06
C PRO A 107 -18.48 14.94 10.17
N LEU A 108 -19.53 15.38 9.47
CA LEU A 108 -20.81 14.69 9.43
C LEU A 108 -20.70 13.27 8.83
N LEU A 109 -19.90 13.09 7.78
CA LEU A 109 -19.67 11.76 7.20
C LEU A 109 -18.78 10.90 8.10
N ALA A 110 -17.73 11.49 8.67
CA ALA A 110 -16.86 10.78 9.61
C ALA A 110 -17.66 10.23 10.82
N ASN A 111 -18.57 11.02 11.38
CA ASN A 111 -19.43 10.62 12.48
C ASN A 111 -20.47 9.57 12.04
N LYS A 112 -21.13 9.79 10.89
CA LYS A 112 -22.14 8.86 10.35
C LYS A 112 -21.60 7.45 10.16
N TYR A 113 -20.35 7.32 9.72
CA TYR A 113 -19.71 6.02 9.45
C TYR A 113 -18.74 5.58 10.57
N ASN A 114 -18.72 6.29 11.70
CA ASN A 114 -17.84 6.01 12.83
C ASN A 114 -16.37 5.80 12.42
N LEU A 115 -15.85 6.68 11.56
CA LEU A 115 -14.53 6.50 10.94
C LEU A 115 -13.36 6.75 11.89
N CYS A 116 -13.59 7.40 13.05
CA CYS A 116 -12.57 7.70 14.06
C CYS A 116 -11.25 8.26 13.46
N LEU A 117 -11.37 9.20 12.50
CA LEU A 117 -10.21 9.72 11.76
C LEU A 117 -9.28 10.51 12.71
N PRO A 118 -7.95 10.31 12.63
CA PRO A 118 -6.99 11.08 13.41
C PRO A 118 -6.93 12.54 12.95
N GLN A 119 -6.41 13.41 13.82
CA GLN A 119 -6.16 14.79 13.47
C GLN A 119 -4.95 14.90 12.53
N TYR A 120 -5.13 15.59 11.41
CA TYR A 120 -4.04 15.91 10.50
C TYR A 120 -3.18 17.06 11.07
N PRO A 121 -1.83 16.95 11.06
CA PRO A 121 -0.97 18.02 11.53
C PRO A 121 -1.10 19.29 10.69
N GLY A 122 -1.45 20.42 11.31
CA GLY A 122 -1.54 21.73 10.65
C GLY A 122 -2.39 21.69 9.37
N ALA A 123 -1.79 22.04 8.23
CA ALA A 123 -2.37 21.98 6.89
C ALA A 123 -1.96 20.73 6.09
N SER A 124 -1.29 19.74 6.72
CA SER A 124 -0.83 18.53 6.05
C SER A 124 -1.98 17.77 5.37
N PRO A 125 -1.80 17.29 4.13
CA PRO A 125 -2.79 16.44 3.45
C PRO A 125 -2.74 14.98 3.89
N VAL A 126 -1.74 14.61 4.70
CA VAL A 126 -1.50 13.24 5.19
C VAL A 126 -1.19 13.22 6.69
N VAL A 127 -1.43 12.07 7.33
CA VAL A 127 -1.05 11.79 8.73
C VAL A 127 -0.53 10.36 8.84
N LEU A 128 0.54 10.17 9.60
CA LEU A 128 1.09 8.83 9.89
C LEU A 128 0.23 8.17 10.97
N LEU A 129 -0.29 6.96 10.71
CA LEU A 129 -1.22 6.25 11.60
C LEU A 129 -0.51 5.49 12.73
N LYS A 130 0.62 4.85 12.42
CA LYS A 130 1.61 4.26 13.34
C LYS A 130 2.81 3.84 12.47
N GLY A 131 4.03 4.21 12.87
CA GLY A 131 5.29 3.58 12.41
C GLY A 131 5.77 2.56 13.45
N PRO A 132 6.86 1.81 13.21
CA PRO A 132 7.34 0.78 14.14
C PRO A 132 7.50 1.36 15.55
N SER A 133 6.78 0.79 16.51
CA SER A 133 6.93 1.07 17.93
C SER A 133 8.33 0.65 18.36
N SER A 134 9.18 1.61 18.71
CA SER A 134 10.46 1.35 19.39
C SER A 134 10.28 0.85 20.84
N SER A 135 9.16 0.22 21.16
CA SER A 135 8.77 -0.21 22.50
C SER A 135 8.30 -1.66 22.58
N ASP A 136 8.30 -2.41 21.48
CA ASP A 136 8.00 -3.84 21.54
C ASP A 136 9.27 -4.62 21.90
N PRO A 137 9.29 -5.37 23.01
CA PRO A 137 10.42 -6.21 23.34
C PRO A 137 10.62 -7.26 22.25
N PRO A 138 11.87 -7.63 21.91
CA PRO A 138 12.12 -8.69 20.93
C PRO A 138 11.42 -9.97 21.39
N THR A 139 10.44 -10.44 20.61
CA THR A 139 9.84 -11.75 20.83
C THR A 139 10.92 -12.81 20.77
N PRO A 140 11.04 -13.69 21.78
CA PRO A 140 12.04 -14.74 21.77
C PRO A 140 11.71 -15.73 20.65
N ASN A 141 12.72 -16.00 19.82
CA ASN A 141 12.68 -17.04 18.80
C ASN A 141 12.11 -18.35 19.38
N LYS A 142 11.11 -18.89 18.69
CA LYS A 142 10.77 -20.31 18.75
C LYS A 142 11.00 -20.91 17.37
#